data_AF-A0A2D9LS97-F1
#
_entry.id   AF-A0A2D9LS97-F1
#
_cell.length_a   1.000
_cell.length_b   1.000
_cell.length_c   1.000
_cell.angle_alpha   90.00
_cell.angle_beta   90.00
_cell.angle_gamma   90.00
#
_symmetry.space_group_name_H-M   'P 1'
#
loop_
_entity.id
_entity.type
_entity.pdbx_description
1 polymer ?
#
loop_
_entity_poly.entity_id
_entity_poly.type
_entity_poly.pdbx_seq_one_letter_code
_entity_poly.pdbx_strand_id
1 'polypeptide(L)' 'AELPFMATTWLEVAGEPDKAKRIELNNALADHLFDEAIDFGVVNVPSFVTYNKNSIASWDMDPSLFASWGQPEHIKLK' A
#
# COMPACT_ATOMS: atom_id res chain seq x y z
N ALA A 1 -17.24 -15.70 -0.35
CA ALA A 1 -17.97 -14.95 -1.40
C ALA A 1 -17.42 -13.53 -1.60
N GLU A 2 -16.36 -13.13 -0.87
CA GLU A 2 -15.81 -11.76 -0.83
C GLU A 2 -14.94 -11.33 -2.03
N LEU A 3 -14.16 -12.25 -2.60
CA LEU A 3 -13.16 -11.94 -3.64
C LEU A 3 -13.74 -11.20 -4.87
N PRO A 4 -14.95 -11.53 -5.38
CA PRO A 4 -15.56 -10.79 -6.48
C PRO A 4 -15.92 -9.35 -6.13
N PHE A 5 -16.44 -9.09 -4.93
CA PHE A 5 -16.84 -7.74 -4.51
C PHE A 5 -15.62 -6.81 -4.42
N MET A 6 -14.57 -7.25 -3.72
CA MET A 6 -13.34 -6.45 -3.60
C MET A 6 -12.66 -6.20 -4.96
N ALA A 7 -12.60 -7.22 -5.82
CA ALA A 7 -11.96 -7.10 -7.13
C ALA A 7 -12.72 -6.14 -8.05
N THR A 8 -14.06 -6.17 -8.01
CA THR A 8 -14.90 -5.24 -8.77
C THR A 8 -14.77 -3.82 -8.25
N THR A 9 -14.87 -3.59 -6.94
CA THR A 9 -14.74 -2.25 -6.36
C THR A 9 -13.35 -1.65 -6.59
N TRP A 10 -12.29 -2.48 -6.57
CA TRP A 10 -10.93 -2.03 -6.89
C TRP A 10 -10.81 -1.50 -8.31
N LEU A 11 -11.40 -2.18 -9.29
CA LEU A 11 -11.40 -1.74 -10.69
C LEU A 11 -12.22 -0.47 -10.90
N GLU A 12 -13.34 -0.33 -10.18
CA GLU A 12 -14.19 0.87 -10.23
C GLU A 12 -13.48 2.10 -9.64
N VAL A 13 -12.81 1.95 -8.49
CA VAL A 13 -12.01 3.03 -7.88
C VAL A 13 -10.85 3.43 -8.80
N ALA A 14 -10.19 2.47 -9.44
CA ALA A 14 -9.08 2.72 -10.36
C ALA A 14 -9.52 3.48 -11.63
N GLY A 15 -10.76 3.27 -12.08
CA GLY A 15 -11.34 3.94 -13.24
C GLY A 15 -12.02 5.28 -12.97
N GLU A 16 -12.24 5.65 -11.71
CA GLU A 16 -13.03 6.84 -11.35
C GLU A 16 -12.14 8.10 -11.23
N PRO A 17 -12.29 9.10 -12.12
CA PRO A 17 -11.49 10.33 -12.09
C PRO A 17 -11.89 11.29 -10.96
N ASP A 18 -13.13 11.23 -10.44
CA ASP A 18 -13.58 12.12 -9.38
C ASP A 18 -13.09 11.69 -7.99
N LYS A 19 -12.52 12.64 -7.24
CA LYS A 19 -11.96 12.37 -5.92
C LYS A 19 -13.02 12.05 -4.87
N ALA A 20 -14.14 12.77 -4.87
CA ALA A 20 -15.20 12.57 -3.88
C ALA A 20 -15.84 11.19 -4.08
N LYS A 21 -16.06 10.80 -5.33
CA LYS A 21 -16.61 9.50 -5.68
C LYS A 21 -15.67 8.34 -5.38
N ARG A 22 -14.35 8.51 -5.57
CA ARG A 22 -13.37 7.53 -5.07
C ARG A 22 -13.41 7.34 -3.56
N ILE A 23 -13.63 8.42 -2.80
CA ILE A 23 -13.73 8.33 -1.33
C ILE A 23 -14.98 7.54 -0.92
N GLU A 24 -16.13 7.83 -1.56
CA GLU A 24 -17.38 7.11 -1.34
C GLU A 24 -17.23 5.60 -1.59
N LEU A 25 -16.66 5.21 -2.73
CA LEU A 25 -16.44 3.81 -3.08
C LEU A 25 -15.50 3.09 -2.10
N ASN A 26 -14.43 3.75 -1.65
CA ASN A 26 -13.51 3.16 -0.68
C ASN A 26 -14.14 3.00 0.71
N ASN A 27 -14.98 3.95 1.13
CA ASN A 27 -15.69 3.84 2.40
C ASN A 27 -16.71 2.70 2.36
N ALA A 28 -17.47 2.56 1.26
CA ALA A 28 -18.41 1.46 1.10
C ALA A 28 -17.73 0.08 1.12
N LEU A 29 -16.51 -0.03 0.55
CA LEU A 29 -15.70 -1.24 0.66
C LEU A 29 -15.23 -1.50 2.10
N ALA A 30 -14.79 -0.45 2.81
CA ALA A 30 -14.37 -0.57 4.21
C ALA A 30 -15.53 -1.00 5.12
N ASP A 31 -16.73 -0.46 4.90
CA ASP A 31 -17.95 -0.84 5.63
C ASP A 31 -18.33 -2.30 5.35
N HIS A 32 -18.28 -2.74 4.09
CA HIS A 32 -18.54 -4.15 3.73
C HIS A 32 -17.54 -5.12 4.40
N LEU A 33 -16.24 -4.80 4.37
CA LEU A 33 -15.20 -5.61 5.00
C LEU A 33 -15.33 -5.64 6.52
N PHE A 34 -15.82 -4.55 7.12
CA PHE A 34 -16.13 -4.48 8.54
C PHE A 34 -17.33 -5.35 8.90
N ASP A 35 -18.41 -5.29 8.11
CA ASP A 35 -19.65 -6.04 8.33
C ASP A 35 -19.47 -7.55 8.15
N GLU A 36 -18.69 -7.97 7.16
CA GLU A 36 -18.42 -9.39 6.91
C GLU A 36 -17.35 -9.97 7.85
N ALA A 37 -16.77 -9.14 8.72
CA ALA A 37 -15.85 -9.51 9.80
C ALA A 37 -14.85 -10.60 9.42
N ILE A 38 -14.05 -10.35 8.36
CA ILE A 38 -12.68 -10.84 8.41
C ILE A 38 -12.02 -9.99 9.50
N ASP A 39 -11.89 -10.54 10.70
CA ASP A 39 -11.17 -9.93 11.82
C ASP A 39 -9.72 -9.63 11.38
N PHE A 40 -9.52 -8.46 10.74
CA PHE A 40 -8.22 -7.93 10.43
C PHE A 40 -7.64 -7.36 11.71
N GLY A 41 -7.30 -8.26 12.63
CA GLY A 41 -6.18 -8.06 13.54
C GLY A 41 -4.90 -8.00 12.73
N VAL A 42 -4.71 -6.93 11.94
CA VAL A 42 -3.40 -6.58 11.40
C VAL A 42 -2.54 -6.24 12.60
N VAL A 43 -1.78 -7.24 13.07
CA VAL A 43 -0.48 -6.93 13.65
C VAL A 43 0.25 -6.21 12.54
N ASN A 44 0.39 -4.89 12.68
CA ASN A 44 1.18 -4.09 11.77
C ASN A 44 2.62 -4.64 11.90
N VAL A 45 2.98 -5.59 11.04
CA VAL A 45 4.32 -6.18 11.04
C VAL A 45 5.25 -4.99 10.81
N PRO A 46 6.22 -4.72 11.71
CA PRO A 46 7.08 -3.55 11.58
C PRO A 46 7.76 -3.60 10.22
N SER A 47 7.23 -2.86 9.26
CA SER A 47 7.71 -2.89 7.89
C SER A 47 8.74 -1.77 7.73
N PHE A 48 9.76 -1.82 8.57
CA PHE A 48 10.82 -0.82 8.57
C PHE A 48 12.14 -1.55 8.37
N VAL A 49 12.60 -1.58 7.12
CA VAL A 49 14.00 -1.90 6.84
C VAL A 49 14.82 -0.74 7.42
N THR A 50 15.66 -1.05 8.41
CA THR A 50 16.51 -0.04 9.05
C THR A 50 17.87 -0.03 8.35
N TYR A 51 18.27 1.14 7.85
CA TYR A 51 19.54 1.31 7.15
C TYR A 51 20.53 2.10 8.00
N ASN A 52 21.80 1.70 8.00
CA ASN A 52 22.85 2.49 8.62
C ASN A 52 23.26 3.65 7.72
N LYS A 53 22.73 4.85 7.98
CA LYS A 53 23.08 6.08 7.24
C LYS A 53 24.58 6.41 7.25
N ASN A 54 25.34 5.87 8.20
CA ASN A 54 26.79 6.09 8.25
C ASN A 54 27.55 5.22 7.24
N SER A 55 26.94 4.16 6.72
CA SER A 55 27.53 3.25 5.73
C SER A 55 27.11 3.56 4.30
N ILE A 56 26.03 4.33 4.09
CA ILE A 56 25.48 4.67 2.77
C ILE A 56 26.03 6.02 2.29
N ALA A 57 26.54 6.05 1.06
CA ALA A 57 26.96 7.25 0.34
C ALA A 57 25.82 7.87 -0.47
N SER A 58 25.07 7.05 -1.22
CA SER A 58 23.83 7.46 -1.88
C SER A 58 22.86 6.28 -2.05
N TRP A 59 21.60 6.60 -2.30
CA TRP A 59 20.57 5.61 -2.59
C TRP A 59 19.61 6.20 -3.62
N ASP A 60 19.97 6.01 -4.89
CA ASP A 60 19.32 6.65 -6.04
C ASP A 60 18.12 5.79 -6.49
N MET A 61 17.02 5.87 -5.75
CA MET A 61 15.80 5.09 -6.01
C MET A 61 14.98 5.65 -7.17
N ASP A 62 14.27 4.78 -7.88
CA ASP A 62 13.23 5.21 -8.82
C ASP A 62 11.99 5.71 -8.07
N PRO A 63 11.19 6.62 -8.68
CA PRO A 63 9.94 7.08 -8.08
C PRO A 63 8.95 5.91 -7.90
N SER A 64 8.78 5.43 -6.67
CA SER A 64 7.84 4.37 -6.31
C SER A 64 7.38 4.50 -4.85
N LEU A 65 6.13 4.11 -4.58
CA LEU A 65 5.55 4.09 -3.23
C LEU A 65 6.29 3.14 -2.28
N PHE A 66 6.99 2.14 -2.84
CA PHE A 66 7.73 1.12 -2.09
C PHE A 66 9.23 1.14 -2.39
N ALA A 67 9.75 2.23 -2.94
CA ALA A 67 11.16 2.39 -3.33
C ALA A 67 12.14 1.98 -2.21
N SER A 68 11.88 2.44 -0.97
CA SER A 68 12.72 2.15 0.19
C SER A 68 12.63 0.72 0.71
N TRP A 69 11.80 -0.15 0.14
CA TRP A 69 11.78 -1.59 0.45
C TRP A 69 12.22 -2.44 -0.73
N GLY A 70 11.86 -2.03 -1.95
CA GLY A 70 12.03 -2.82 -3.15
C GLY A 70 13.33 -2.57 -3.92
N GLN A 71 14.16 -1.61 -3.49
CA GLN A 71 15.37 -1.23 -4.23
C GLN A 71 16.67 -1.17 -3.41
N PRO A 72 16.98 -2.13 -2.50
CA PRO A 72 18.24 -2.13 -1.76
C PRO A 72 19.48 -2.26 -2.67
N GLU A 73 19.33 -2.79 -3.88
CA GLU A 73 20.38 -2.91 -4.89
C GLU A 73 20.87 -1.55 -5.42
N HIS A 74 20.12 -0.46 -5.20
CA HIS A 74 20.53 0.90 -5.57
C HIS A 74 21.39 1.58 -4.47
N ILE A 75 21.65 0.89 -3.36
CA ILE A 75 22.47 1.44 -2.27
C ILE A 75 23.94 1.45 -2.68
N LYS A 76 24.55 2.64 -2.64
CA LYS A 76 26.00 2.82 -2.76
C LYS A 76 26.59 3.03 -1.37
N LEU A 77 27.58 2.23 -1.01
CA LEU A 77 28.28 2.35 0.27
C LEU A 77 29.36 3.44 0.20
N LYS A 78 29.77 3.94 1.37
CA LYS A 78 30.93 4.84 1.50
C LYS A 78 32.25 4.14 1.24
#